data_AF-A0AAU6CXI3-F1
#
_entry.id   AF-A0AAU6CXI3-F1
#
_cell.length_a   1.000
_cell.length_b   1.000
_cell.length_c   1.000
_cell.angle_alpha   90.00
_cell.angle_beta   90.00
_cell.angle_gamma   90.00
#
_symmetry.space_group_name_H-M   'P 1'
#
loop_
_entity.id
_entity.type
_entity.pdbx_description
1 polymer ?
#
loop_
_entity_poly.entity_id
_entity_poly.type
_entity_poly.pdbx_seq_one_letter_code
_entity_poly.pdbx_strand_id
1 'polypeptide(L)'
;MAATEDVTEGRLLLAEYDSIKEEQKTRIGFRDNLLYFTLAAATAVLAVAAQTRQAQLLLAVPVICLILGWTYLVNDEKISAVGRYIHDRLGPRLAELSGARGAVFGWEEYHRSDTSRATRKRLQTAVDLFTYLALPTTCVIAFWCSRAVQPLLLIVSIVQMLTLAVLGWQFLRYAEG
;
A
#
# COMPACT_ATOMS: atom_id res chain seq x y z
N MET A 1 -6.43 -28.38 -39.89
CA MET A 1 -7.36 -27.31 -39.46
C MET A 1 -7.55 -27.47 -37.97
N ALA A 2 -6.80 -26.68 -37.18
CA ALA A 2 -6.91 -26.69 -35.73
C ALA A 2 -8.24 -26.05 -35.34
N ALA A 3 -9.07 -26.78 -34.60
CA ALA A 3 -10.26 -26.23 -33.99
C ALA A 3 -9.84 -25.05 -33.11
N THR A 4 -10.24 -23.84 -33.47
CA THR A 4 -10.47 -22.78 -32.49
C THR A 4 -11.44 -23.37 -31.48
N GLU A 5 -10.94 -23.86 -30.34
CA GLU A 5 -11.77 -24.12 -29.17
C GLU A 5 -12.62 -22.87 -28.96
N ASP A 6 -13.93 -23.02 -29.01
CA ASP A 6 -14.87 -21.93 -28.81
C ASP A 6 -14.51 -21.21 -27.51
N VAL A 7 -13.99 -19.98 -27.65
CA VAL A 7 -13.76 -19.06 -26.54
C VAL A 7 -15.14 -18.67 -26.03
N THR A 8 -15.66 -19.45 -25.09
CA THR A 8 -16.91 -19.12 -24.41
C THR A 8 -16.67 -17.97 -23.45
N GLU A 9 -17.64 -17.08 -23.32
CA GLU A 9 -17.55 -15.91 -22.42
C GLU A 9 -17.19 -16.33 -20.99
N GLY A 10 -17.72 -17.47 -20.51
CA GLY A 10 -17.36 -18.03 -19.21
C GLY A 10 -15.89 -18.44 -19.08
N ARG A 11 -15.29 -19.05 -20.12
CA ARG A 11 -13.85 -19.38 -20.14
C ARG A 11 -12.99 -18.12 -20.12
N LEU A 12 -13.40 -17.08 -20.86
CA LEU A 12 -12.68 -15.79 -20.87
C LEU A 12 -12.73 -15.10 -19.50
N LEU A 13 -13.89 -15.07 -18.85
CA LEU A 13 -14.05 -14.46 -17.52
C LEU A 13 -13.28 -15.22 -16.42
N LEU A 14 -13.18 -16.56 -16.52
CA LEU A 14 -12.34 -17.35 -15.61
C LEU A 14 -10.85 -17.07 -15.84
N ALA A 15 -10.41 -16.97 -17.09
CA ALA A 15 -9.03 -16.60 -17.41
C ALA A 15 -8.68 -15.18 -16.93
N GLU A 16 -9.61 -14.23 -17.07
CA GLU A 16 -9.47 -12.88 -16.52
C GLU A 16 -9.40 -12.90 -14.98
N TYR A 17 -10.26 -13.68 -14.33
CA TYR A 17 -10.24 -13.87 -12.88
C TYR A 17 -8.88 -14.38 -12.39
N ASP A 18 -8.36 -15.46 -13.00
CA ASP A 18 -7.06 -16.04 -12.63
C ASP A 18 -5.91 -15.03 -12.83
N SER A 19 -5.89 -14.33 -13.96
CA SER A 19 -4.88 -13.30 -14.24
C SER A 19 -4.91 -12.17 -13.21
N ILE A 20 -6.10 -11.69 -12.85
CA ILE A 20 -6.28 -10.61 -11.88
C ILE A 20 -5.93 -11.07 -10.45
N LYS A 21 -6.22 -12.33 -10.09
CA LYS A 21 -5.84 -12.90 -8.79
C LYS A 21 -4.33 -13.06 -8.65
N GLU A 22 -3.63 -13.46 -9.70
CA GLU A 22 -2.16 -13.50 -9.69
C GLU A 22 -1.57 -12.09 -9.55
N GLU A 23 -2.12 -11.10 -10.27
CA GLU A 23 -1.71 -9.70 -10.07
C GLU A 23 -1.96 -9.24 -8.62
N GLN A 24 -3.11 -9.55 -8.04
CA GLN A 24 -3.44 -9.23 -6.65
C GLN A 24 -2.42 -9.83 -5.68
N LYS A 25 -2.06 -11.10 -5.87
CA LYS A 25 -1.08 -11.82 -5.06
C LYS A 25 0.31 -11.19 -5.15
N THR A 26 0.78 -10.85 -6.36
CA THR A 26 2.06 -10.16 -6.55
C THR A 26 2.07 -8.80 -5.86
N ARG A 27 0.98 -8.04 -5.95
CA ARG A 27 0.86 -6.71 -5.30
C ARG A 27 0.82 -6.80 -3.78
N ILE A 28 0.11 -7.79 -3.22
CA ILE A 28 0.10 -8.05 -1.78
C ILE A 28 1.52 -8.37 -1.31
N GLY A 29 2.22 -9.29 -1.98
CA GLY A 29 3.61 -9.63 -1.63
C GLY A 29 4.55 -8.44 -1.73
N PHE A 30 4.39 -7.58 -2.74
CA PHE A 30 5.19 -6.37 -2.86
C PHE A 30 4.90 -5.37 -1.73
N ARG A 31 3.62 -5.11 -1.44
CA ARG A 31 3.17 -4.23 -0.35
C ARG A 31 3.73 -4.67 1.00
N ASP A 32 3.63 -5.97 1.31
CA ASP A 32 4.05 -6.52 2.59
C ASP A 32 5.58 -6.42 2.78
N ASN A 33 6.35 -6.48 1.69
CA ASN A 33 7.80 -6.30 1.72
C ASN A 33 8.24 -4.83 1.89
N LEU A 34 7.44 -3.86 1.43
CA LEU A 34 7.79 -2.43 1.51
C LEU A 34 7.99 -1.95 2.94
N LEU A 35 7.21 -2.47 3.90
CA LEU A 35 7.36 -2.10 5.30
C LEU A 35 8.73 -2.55 5.84
N TYR A 36 9.13 -3.79 5.57
CA TYR A 36 10.43 -4.31 5.96
C TYR A 36 11.58 -3.54 5.32
N PHE A 37 11.47 -3.21 4.03
CA PHE A 37 12.47 -2.39 3.35
C PHE A 37 12.57 -0.98 3.92
N THR A 38 11.43 -0.36 4.24
CA THR A 38 11.39 0.97 4.85
C THR A 38 12.09 0.97 6.20
N LEU A 39 11.78 0.00 7.06
CA LEU A 39 12.42 -0.14 8.38
C LEU A 39 13.92 -0.41 8.26
N ALA A 40 14.34 -1.30 7.37
CA ALA A 40 15.75 -1.60 7.16
C ALA A 40 16.53 -0.38 6.66
N ALA A 41 16.00 0.33 5.65
CA ALA A 41 16.62 1.52 5.09
C ALA A 41 16.68 2.68 6.11
N ALA A 42 15.58 2.93 6.84
CA ALA A 42 15.55 3.95 7.87
C ALA A 42 16.53 3.63 9.02
N THR A 43 16.58 2.38 9.48
CA THR A 43 17.52 1.94 10.52
C THR A 43 18.96 2.11 10.08
N ALA A 44 19.27 1.78 8.83
CA ALA A 44 20.61 1.98 8.27
C ALA A 44 21.00 3.47 8.26
N VAL A 45 20.12 4.35 7.78
CA VAL A 45 20.35 5.81 7.80
C VAL A 45 20.55 6.32 9.22
N LEU A 46 19.69 5.91 10.17
CA LEU A 46 19.79 6.30 11.57
C LEU A 46 21.11 5.83 12.20
N ALA A 47 21.53 4.60 11.93
CA ALA A 47 22.79 4.06 12.41
C ALA A 47 24.00 4.85 11.88
N VAL A 48 24.00 5.20 10.60
CA VAL A 48 25.08 6.00 9.99
C VAL A 48 25.06 7.44 10.52
N ALA A 49 23.90 8.06 10.65
CA ALA A 49 23.74 9.40 11.20
C ALA A 49 24.25 9.48 12.65
N ALA A 50 23.95 8.46 13.47
CA ALA A 50 24.43 8.36 14.84
C ALA A 50 25.95 8.18 14.93
N GLN A 51 26.54 7.29 14.10
CA GLN A 51 27.97 7.03 14.07
C GLN A 51 28.79 8.24 13.61
N THR A 52 28.34 8.91 12.54
CA THR A 52 29.04 10.05 11.93
C THR A 52 28.72 11.38 12.62
N ARG A 53 27.71 11.41 13.51
CA ARG A 53 27.12 12.61 14.11
C ARG A 53 26.66 13.65 13.08
N GLN A 54 26.33 13.22 11.86
CA GLN A 54 25.83 14.08 10.79
C GLN A 54 24.32 14.12 10.80
N ALA A 55 23.74 15.08 11.52
CA ALA A 55 22.29 15.25 11.61
C ALA A 55 21.59 15.50 10.26
N GLN A 56 22.33 16.00 9.25
CA GLN A 56 21.82 16.20 7.88
C GLN A 56 21.37 14.88 7.22
N LEU A 57 21.97 13.75 7.58
CA LEU A 57 21.59 12.44 7.04
C LEU A 57 20.18 12.01 7.46
N LEU A 58 19.64 12.57 8.54
CA LEU A 58 18.26 12.30 8.98
C LEU A 58 17.22 12.72 7.93
N LEU A 59 17.54 13.68 7.07
CA LEU A 59 16.66 14.12 5.97
C LEU A 59 16.53 13.10 4.83
N ALA A 60 17.34 12.02 4.83
CA ALA A 60 17.15 10.91 3.90
C ALA A 60 15.95 10.03 4.30
N VAL A 61 15.63 9.92 5.60
CA VAL A 61 14.51 9.09 6.09
C VAL A 61 13.16 9.57 5.53
N PRO A 62 12.81 10.88 5.57
CA PRO A 62 11.62 11.41 4.90
C PRO A 62 11.52 11.03 3.43
N VAL A 63 12.62 11.11 2.67
CA VAL A 63 12.61 10.78 1.23
C VAL A 63 12.29 9.30 1.01
N ILE A 64 12.93 8.41 1.78
CA ILE A 64 12.69 6.97 1.73
C ILE A 64 11.22 6.67 2.07
N CYS A 65 10.72 7.22 3.18
CA CYS A 65 9.34 7.02 3.62
C CYS A 65 8.33 7.57 2.61
N LEU A 66 8.62 8.69 1.94
CA LEU A 66 7.74 9.24 0.91
C LEU A 66 7.64 8.32 -0.31
N ILE A 67 8.78 7.86 -0.84
CA ILE A 67 8.81 7.01 -2.03
C ILE A 67 8.14 5.66 -1.73
N LEU A 68 8.55 5.00 -0.65
CA LEU A 68 8.04 3.69 -0.30
C LEU A 68 6.60 3.75 0.19
N GLY A 69 6.23 4.78 0.95
CA GLY A 69 4.86 4.99 1.44
C GLY A 69 3.87 5.31 0.32
N TRP A 70 4.26 6.12 -0.67
CA TRP A 70 3.45 6.33 -1.87
C TRP A 70 3.25 5.03 -2.65
N THR A 71 4.33 4.27 -2.84
CA THR A 71 4.27 3.00 -3.56
C THR A 71 3.39 1.99 -2.83
N TYR A 72 3.47 1.96 -1.50
CA TYR A 72 2.61 1.14 -0.65
C TYR A 72 1.14 1.50 -0.85
N LEU A 73 0.80 2.79 -0.76
CA LEU A 73 -0.57 3.28 -0.90
C LEU A 73 -1.19 2.94 -2.25
N VAL A 74 -0.44 3.15 -3.35
CA VAL A 74 -0.90 2.82 -4.71
C VAL A 74 -1.15 1.31 -4.85
N ASN A 75 -0.32 0.46 -4.26
CA ASN A 75 -0.55 -0.98 -4.29
C ASN A 75 -1.80 -1.37 -3.49
N ASP A 76 -2.02 -0.77 -2.32
CA ASP A 76 -3.19 -1.05 -1.49
C ASP A 76 -4.50 -0.63 -2.17
N GLU A 77 -4.51 0.52 -2.85
CA GLU A 77 -5.65 0.95 -3.69
C GLU A 77 -5.92 -0.05 -4.81
N LYS A 78 -4.88 -0.52 -5.51
CA LYS A 78 -5.04 -1.51 -6.59
C LYS A 78 -5.56 -2.84 -6.09
N ILE A 79 -5.07 -3.33 -4.95
CA ILE A 79 -5.58 -4.55 -4.30
C ILE A 79 -7.08 -4.38 -3.97
N SER A 80 -7.46 -3.22 -3.44
CA SER A 80 -8.86 -2.91 -3.12
C SER A 80 -9.74 -2.80 -4.38
N ALA A 81 -9.23 -2.20 -5.45
CA ALA A 81 -9.93 -2.07 -6.73
C ALA A 81 -10.16 -3.43 -7.39
N VAL A 82 -9.17 -4.33 -7.36
CA VAL A 82 -9.30 -5.71 -7.82
C VAL A 82 -10.41 -6.43 -7.05
N GLY A 83 -10.42 -6.32 -5.71
CA GLY A 83 -11.46 -6.93 -4.89
C GLY A 83 -12.87 -6.43 -5.24
N ARG A 84 -13.03 -5.12 -5.46
CA ARG A 84 -14.30 -4.54 -5.92
C ARG A 84 -14.69 -5.02 -7.31
N TYR A 85 -13.75 -5.08 -8.25
CA TYR A 85 -14.03 -5.55 -9.61
C TYR A 85 -14.50 -7.02 -9.63
N ILE A 86 -13.82 -7.88 -8.87
CA ILE A 86 -14.20 -9.30 -8.74
C ILE A 86 -15.64 -9.41 -8.22
N HIS A 87 -15.97 -8.64 -7.19
CA HIS A 87 -17.28 -8.69 -6.54
C HIS A 87 -18.40 -8.01 -7.35
N ASP A 88 -18.18 -6.79 -7.84
CA ASP A 88 -19.22 -5.95 -8.44
C ASP A 88 -19.44 -6.25 -9.93
N ARG A 89 -18.50 -6.94 -10.59
CA ARG A 89 -18.55 -7.21 -12.04
C ARG A 89 -18.42 -8.68 -12.38
N LEU A 90 -17.33 -9.33 -11.98
CA LEU A 90 -17.03 -10.72 -12.37
C LEU A 90 -18.01 -11.73 -11.74
N GLY A 91 -18.22 -11.66 -10.43
CA GLY A 91 -19.11 -12.56 -9.70
C GLY A 91 -20.54 -12.62 -10.26
N PRO A 92 -21.23 -11.47 -10.41
CA PRO A 92 -22.58 -11.43 -10.98
C PRO A 92 -22.65 -11.97 -12.41
N ARG A 93 -21.69 -11.60 -13.26
CA ARG A 93 -21.67 -12.02 -14.67
C ARG A 93 -21.44 -13.52 -14.82
N LEU A 94 -20.58 -14.12 -13.99
CA LEU A 94 -20.40 -15.57 -13.92
C LEU A 94 -21.63 -16.28 -13.32
N ALA A 95 -22.37 -15.65 -12.41
CA ALA A 95 -23.59 -16.22 -11.83
C ALA A 95 -24.69 -16.32 -12.89
N GLU A 96 -24.86 -15.27 -13.69
CA GLU A 96 -25.78 -15.23 -14.82
C GLU A 96 -25.45 -16.29 -15.86
N LEU A 97 -24.18 -16.42 -16.25
CA LEU A 97 -23.74 -17.40 -17.25
C LEU A 97 -23.82 -18.86 -16.77
N SER A 98 -23.67 -19.10 -15.46
CA SER A 98 -23.72 -20.45 -14.87
C SER A 98 -25.11 -20.87 -14.41
N GLY A 99 -26.07 -19.95 -14.33
CA GLY A 99 -27.39 -20.20 -13.75
C GLY A 99 -27.34 -20.51 -12.25
N ALA A 100 -26.23 -20.21 -11.58
CA ALA A 100 -26.06 -20.48 -10.16
C ALA A 100 -27.01 -19.61 -9.32
N ARG A 101 -27.80 -20.24 -8.45
CA ARG A 101 -28.72 -19.54 -7.52
C ARG A 101 -28.03 -19.02 -6.26
N GLY A 102 -26.71 -19.14 -6.15
CA GLY A 102 -25.91 -18.77 -4.98
C GLY A 102 -24.57 -18.16 -5.37
N ALA A 103 -23.74 -17.85 -4.37
CA ALA A 103 -22.42 -17.25 -4.56
C ALA A 103 -21.53 -18.11 -5.48
N VAL A 104 -21.16 -17.58 -6.64
CA VAL A 104 -20.19 -18.23 -7.55
C VAL A 104 -18.83 -18.40 -6.87
N PHE A 105 -18.47 -17.43 -6.03
CA PHE A 105 -17.21 -17.39 -5.27
C PHE A 105 -17.50 -17.52 -3.77
N GLY A 106 -17.84 -18.73 -3.32
CA GLY A 106 -18.24 -18.98 -1.92
C GLY A 106 -17.16 -18.65 -0.88
N TRP A 107 -15.87 -18.77 -1.25
CA TRP A 107 -14.76 -18.39 -0.37
C TRP A 107 -14.66 -16.88 -0.17
N GLU A 108 -14.74 -16.10 -1.25
CA GLU A 108 -14.71 -14.64 -1.25
C GLU A 108 -15.84 -14.05 -0.40
N GLU A 109 -17.04 -14.63 -0.48
CA GLU A 109 -18.20 -14.18 0.29
C GLU A 109 -18.09 -14.54 1.77
N TYR A 110 -17.65 -15.77 2.09
CA TYR A 110 -17.39 -16.19 3.47
C TYR A 110 -16.34 -15.30 4.14
N HIS A 111 -15.19 -15.07 3.47
CA HIS A 111 -14.09 -14.28 4.04
C HIS A 111 -14.48 -12.80 4.26
N ARG A 112 -15.43 -12.28 3.48
CA ARG A 112 -15.91 -10.90 3.61
C ARG A 112 -16.84 -10.70 4.81
N SER A 113 -17.54 -11.73 5.27
CA SER A 113 -18.44 -11.68 6.43
C SER A 113 -17.70 -11.52 7.78
N ASP A 114 -16.37 -11.54 7.76
CA ASP A 114 -15.53 -11.38 8.95
C ASP A 114 -15.62 -9.96 9.54
N THR A 115 -16.32 -9.86 10.67
CA THR A 115 -16.52 -8.62 11.45
C THR A 115 -15.21 -8.01 11.96
N SER A 116 -14.13 -8.80 12.08
CA SER A 116 -12.83 -8.31 12.52
C SER A 116 -12.01 -7.64 11.42
N ARG A 117 -12.48 -7.66 10.17
CA ARG A 117 -11.81 -7.02 9.02
C ARG A 117 -11.59 -5.53 9.21
N ALA A 118 -12.60 -4.82 9.74
CA ALA A 118 -12.50 -3.38 9.99
C ALA A 118 -11.42 -3.08 11.05
N THR A 119 -11.34 -3.90 12.10
CA THR A 119 -10.32 -3.78 13.15
C THR A 119 -8.91 -4.01 12.60
N ARG A 120 -8.71 -5.06 11.78
CA ARG A 120 -7.43 -5.33 11.12
C ARG A 120 -7.01 -4.18 10.21
N LYS A 121 -7.94 -3.63 9.42
CA LYS A 121 -7.66 -2.49 8.53
C LYS A 121 -7.24 -1.26 9.34
N ARG A 122 -7.92 -0.94 10.45
CA ARG A 122 -7.56 0.17 11.33
C ARG A 122 -6.19 -0.01 11.97
N LEU A 123 -5.87 -1.22 12.45
CA LEU A 123 -4.56 -1.50 13.04
C LEU A 123 -3.44 -1.37 11.99
N GLN A 124 -3.68 -1.85 10.77
CA GLN A 124 -2.75 -1.70 9.66
C GLN A 124 -2.53 -0.22 9.31
N THR A 125 -3.60 0.57 9.17
CA THR A 125 -3.48 2.02 8.95
C THR A 125 -2.70 2.71 10.08
N ALA A 126 -2.88 2.31 11.33
CA ALA A 126 -2.12 2.86 12.45
C ALA A 126 -0.62 2.55 12.35
N VAL A 127 -0.27 1.31 11.97
CA VAL A 127 1.13 0.90 11.70
C VAL A 127 1.72 1.66 10.51
N ASP A 128 0.93 1.87 9.47
CA ASP A 128 1.36 2.59 8.26
C ASP A 128 1.61 4.08 8.56
N LEU A 129 0.71 4.73 9.29
CA LEU A 129 0.91 6.11 9.74
C LEU A 129 2.12 6.23 10.67
N PHE A 130 2.34 5.27 11.55
CA PHE A 130 3.53 5.29 12.40
C PHE A 130 4.81 5.20 11.55
N THR A 131 4.86 4.24 10.62
CA THR A 131 6.04 3.96 9.79
C THR A 131 6.34 5.06 8.78
N TYR A 132 5.31 5.56 8.08
CA TYR A 132 5.48 6.47 6.95
C TYR A 132 5.28 7.95 7.31
N LEU A 133 4.73 8.27 8.49
CA LEU A 133 4.51 9.65 8.92
C LEU A 133 5.25 9.97 10.23
N ALA A 134 5.02 9.21 11.31
CA ALA A 134 5.60 9.54 12.62
C ALA A 134 7.13 9.41 12.61
N LEU A 135 7.65 8.29 12.10
CA LEU A 135 9.09 8.03 12.00
C LEU A 135 9.84 9.13 11.22
N PRO A 136 9.51 9.47 9.96
CA PRO A 136 10.22 10.53 9.24
C PRO A 136 10.00 11.91 9.86
N THR A 137 8.83 12.20 10.45
CA THR A 137 8.58 13.47 11.15
C THR A 137 9.52 13.64 12.34
N THR A 138 9.72 12.60 13.15
CA THR A 138 10.67 12.65 14.27
C THR A 138 12.11 12.89 13.81
N CYS A 139 12.50 12.34 12.65
CA CYS A 139 13.82 12.57 12.04
C CYS A 139 13.99 14.05 11.61
N VAL A 140 12.95 14.66 11.02
CA VAL A 140 12.98 16.09 10.66
C VAL A 140 13.05 16.98 11.90
N ILE A 141 12.26 16.68 12.94
CA ILE A 141 12.29 17.44 14.20
C ILE A 141 13.69 17.34 14.84
N ALA A 142 14.28 16.14 14.88
CA ALA A 142 15.63 15.95 15.39
C ALA A 142 16.68 16.74 14.58
N PHE A 143 16.52 16.84 13.25
CA PHE A 143 17.35 17.70 12.41
C PHE A 143 17.18 19.19 12.76
N TRP A 144 15.95 19.68 12.96
CA TRP A 144 15.69 21.07 13.35
C TRP A 144 16.27 21.44 14.71
N CYS A 145 16.31 20.51 15.66
CA CYS A 145 16.94 20.70 16.97
C CYS A 145 18.48 20.67 16.93
N SER A 146 19.08 20.33 15.78
CA SER A 146 20.54 20.22 15.64
C SER A 146 21.18 21.54 15.20
N ARG A 147 22.50 21.68 15.41
CA ARG A 147 23.28 22.81 14.85
C ARG A 147 23.54 22.69 13.35
N ALA A 148 23.08 21.61 12.71
CA ALA A 148 23.29 21.35 11.29
C ALA A 148 22.26 22.04 10.38
N VAL A 149 21.37 22.85 10.94
CA VAL A 149 20.36 23.59 10.18
C VAL A 149 21.06 24.63 9.31
N GLN A 150 21.00 24.40 7.99
CA GLN A 150 21.40 25.33 6.96
C GLN A 150 20.16 25.81 6.20
N PRO A 151 20.11 27.05 5.68
CA PRO A 151 18.91 27.60 5.04
C PRO A 151 18.34 26.72 3.93
N LEU A 152 19.20 26.16 3.07
CA LEU A 152 18.78 25.26 1.99
C LEU A 152 18.14 23.97 2.52
N LEU A 153 18.78 23.32 3.49
CA LEU A 153 18.28 22.09 4.10
C LEU A 153 17.00 22.32 4.89
N LEU A 154 16.84 23.51 5.50
CA LEU A 154 15.60 23.92 6.15
C LEU A 154 14.45 23.98 5.15
N ILE A 155 14.63 24.66 4.02
CA ILE A 155 13.61 24.72 2.95
C ILE A 155 13.26 23.30 2.48
N VAL A 156 14.26 22.46 2.20
CA VAL A 156 14.04 21.06 1.81
C VAL A 156 13.23 20.30 2.86
N SER A 157 13.57 20.42 4.15
CA SER A 157 12.86 19.74 5.24
C SER A 157 11.41 20.22 5.41
N ILE A 158 11.13 21.50 5.14
CA ILE A 158 9.76 22.04 5.15
C ILE A 158 8.95 21.44 4.00
N VAL A 159 9.53 21.39 2.79
CA VAL A 159 8.88 20.75 1.64
C VAL A 159 8.62 19.26 1.90
N GLN A 160 9.57 18.56 2.52
CA GLN A 160 9.39 17.17 2.94
C GLN A 160 8.23 17.02 3.93
N MET A 161 8.14 17.88 4.95
CA MET A 161 7.03 17.88 5.92
C MET A 161 5.67 18.12 5.27
N LEU A 162 5.58 19.06 4.34
CA LEU A 162 4.35 19.30 3.57
C LEU A 162 3.96 18.07 2.75
N THR A 163 4.92 17.44 2.08
CA THR A 163 4.69 16.23 1.27
C THR A 163 4.27 15.06 2.16
N LEU A 164 4.87 14.91 3.34
CA LEU A 164 4.49 13.89 4.33
C LEU A 164 3.06 14.12 4.84
N ALA A 165 2.67 15.37 5.09
CA ALA A 165 1.30 15.70 5.47
C ALA A 165 0.29 15.31 4.37
N VAL A 166 0.61 15.56 3.10
CA VAL A 166 -0.21 15.12 1.96
C VAL A 166 -0.30 13.59 1.92
N LEU A 167 0.81 12.87 2.11
CA LEU A 167 0.81 11.42 2.15
C LEU A 167 -0.04 10.88 3.31
N GLY A 168 0.09 11.45 4.51
CA GLY A 168 -0.71 11.08 5.67
C GLY A 168 -2.21 11.30 5.47
N TRP A 169 -2.58 12.43 4.85
CA TRP A 169 -3.98 12.70 4.45
C TRP A 169 -4.52 11.63 3.50
N GLN A 170 -3.72 11.20 2.52
CA GLN A 170 -4.14 10.13 1.61
C GLN A 170 -4.35 8.80 2.35
N PHE A 171 -3.44 8.41 3.25
CA PHE A 171 -3.63 7.20 4.06
C PHE A 171 -4.95 7.21 4.84
N LEU A 172 -5.31 8.34 5.45
CA LEU A 172 -6.58 8.48 6.17
C LEU A 172 -7.79 8.37 5.22
N ARG A 173 -7.74 9.04 4.07
CA ARG A 173 -8.82 9.00 3.07
C ARG A 173 -9.08 7.58 2.55
N TYR A 174 -8.02 6.80 2.31
CA TYR A 174 -8.14 5.42 1.83
C TYR A 174 -8.48 4.41 2.93
N ALA A 175 -8.26 4.76 4.21
CA ALA A 175 -8.68 3.94 5.33
C ALA A 175 -10.21 3.89 5.48
N GLU A 176 -10.89 5.00 5.19
CA GLU A 176 -12.35 5.16 5.33
C GLU A 176 -13.18 4.56 4.17
N GLY A 177 -12.57 4.33 3.00
CA GLY A 177 -13.23 3.73 1.82
C GLY A 177 -13.07 2.21 1.69
#